data_AF-A0AA39K797-F1
#
_entry.id   AF-A0AA39K797-F1
#
_cell.length_a   1.000
_cell.length_b   1.000
_cell.length_c   1.000
_cell.angle_alpha   90.00
_cell.angle_beta   90.00
_cell.angle_gamma   90.00
#
_symmetry.space_group_name_H-M   'P 1'
#
loop_
_entity.id
_entity.type
_entity.pdbx_description
1 polymer ?
#
loop_
_entity_poly.entity_id
_entity_poly.type
_entity_poly.pdbx_seq_one_letter_code
_entity_poly.pdbx_strand_id
1 'polypeptide(L)'
;MRYYEQKYPEVDELVMVQVRQIAEMGAYVKLLEYDNTEGMILLSELSRRRIRSVQKLIRVGRNEVVVVLRVDKEKGYIDLSKRRVSSEDIIKCEERYMKSKTVASILRHVASKISSVDGDVDAEVAVDKAVDAEEGEAEAEDEPKVSKRGKREGGAGHGGPGEEERLEKLYETIAWPLGKVFGHPYDAFKLALTEPATLSNALPNPVSPNTLSVLMSTIARRLTPQPIKLRADIELTCYTPQGIDAIKKALRMGEKESTEQVPIKAKLVAPPLYVLSTSAGDKYAAVDRLERAIDSIQHTIEEQGGTLVIKMKPKAISETDEHDLAQLMAKAGQENAEVSGDEEEEE
;
A
#
# COMPACT_ATOMS: atom_id res chain seq x y z
N MET A 1 -3.61 -15.02 -17.36
CA MET A 1 -3.12 -13.67 -17.71
C MET A 1 -1.60 -13.62 -17.75
N ARG A 2 -1.01 -13.03 -18.80
CA ARG A 2 0.45 -12.82 -18.93
C ARG A 2 0.83 -11.39 -18.56
N TYR A 3 1.93 -11.21 -17.83
CA TYR A 3 2.48 -9.89 -17.50
C TYR A 3 3.41 -9.36 -18.58
N TYR A 4 4.03 -10.27 -19.34
CA TYR A 4 4.94 -9.93 -20.43
C TYR A 4 4.34 -10.31 -21.79
N GLU A 5 4.83 -9.67 -22.84
CA GLU A 5 4.44 -9.96 -24.24
C GLU A 5 4.85 -11.38 -24.65
N GLN A 6 5.95 -11.87 -24.09
CA GLN A 6 6.42 -13.21 -24.38
C GLN A 6 5.51 -14.26 -23.74
N LYS A 7 5.07 -15.25 -24.53
CA LYS A 7 4.19 -16.32 -24.06
C LYS A 7 4.88 -17.29 -23.09
N TYR A 8 6.19 -17.44 -23.24
CA TYR A 8 7.05 -18.31 -22.45
C TYR A 8 8.26 -17.50 -21.97
N PRO A 9 8.78 -17.78 -20.76
CA PRO A 9 9.99 -17.14 -20.26
C PRO A 9 11.23 -17.54 -21.07
N GLU A 10 12.31 -16.77 -20.89
CA GLU A 10 13.63 -17.10 -21.43
C GLU A 10 14.43 -18.02 -20.48
N VAL A 11 15.47 -18.66 -21.01
CA VAL A 11 16.38 -19.49 -20.20
C VAL A 11 17.20 -18.58 -19.28
N ASP A 12 17.49 -19.07 -18.07
CA ASP A 12 18.16 -18.36 -16.98
C ASP A 12 17.38 -17.16 -16.40
N GLU A 13 16.11 -17.00 -16.75
CA GLU A 13 15.24 -15.96 -16.20
C GLU A 13 14.70 -16.34 -14.79
N LEU A 14 14.61 -15.34 -13.92
CA LEU A 14 14.03 -15.48 -12.57
C LEU A 14 12.53 -15.20 -12.62
N VAL A 15 11.74 -16.18 -12.19
CA VAL A 15 10.27 -16.11 -12.22
C VAL A 15 9.67 -16.51 -10.87
N MET A 16 8.56 -15.85 -10.53
CA MET A 16 7.74 -16.20 -9.37
C MET A 16 6.74 -17.32 -9.72
N VAL A 17 6.79 -18.42 -8.98
CA VAL A 17 5.92 -19.57 -9.19
C VAL A 17 5.09 -19.89 -7.96
N GLN A 18 3.89 -20.41 -8.17
CA GLN A 18 3.06 -20.97 -7.10
C GLN A 18 3.04 -22.49 -7.18
N VAL A 19 3.27 -23.16 -6.06
CA VAL A 19 3.31 -24.62 -6.03
C VAL A 19 1.90 -25.19 -6.07
N ARG A 20 1.57 -25.94 -7.12
CA ARG A 20 0.26 -26.58 -7.30
C ARG A 20 0.20 -27.93 -6.62
N GLN A 21 1.19 -28.78 -6.87
CA GLN A 21 1.23 -30.14 -6.37
C GLN A 21 2.68 -30.62 -6.24
N ILE A 22 2.94 -31.46 -5.25
CA ILE A 22 4.22 -32.15 -5.08
C ILE A 22 3.99 -33.59 -5.51
N ALA A 23 4.79 -34.06 -6.47
CA ALA A 23 4.79 -35.42 -6.99
C ALA A 23 6.12 -36.12 -6.65
N GLU A 24 6.21 -37.41 -6.99
CA GLU A 24 7.41 -38.21 -6.71
C GLU A 24 8.62 -37.81 -7.56
N MET A 25 8.39 -37.28 -8.77
CA MET A 25 9.48 -36.82 -9.66
C MET A 25 9.91 -35.37 -9.40
N GLY A 26 9.08 -34.57 -8.73
CA GLY A 26 9.28 -33.12 -8.62
C GLY A 26 8.07 -32.38 -8.08
N ALA A 27 8.12 -31.05 -8.11
CA ALA A 27 6.99 -30.20 -7.78
C ALA A 27 6.43 -29.56 -9.06
N TYR A 28 5.13 -29.75 -9.30
CA TYR A 28 4.40 -29.02 -10.33
C TYR A 28 4.02 -27.65 -9.80
N VAL A 29 4.38 -26.62 -10.55
CA VAL A 29 4.18 -25.22 -10.20
C VAL A 29 3.52 -24.48 -11.35
N LYS A 30 2.89 -23.35 -11.03
CA LYS A 30 2.30 -22.44 -12.01
C LYS A 30 3.09 -21.15 -12.02
N LEU A 31 3.50 -20.69 -13.20
CA LEU A 31 4.17 -19.39 -13.37
C LEU A 31 3.14 -18.28 -13.32
N LEU A 32 3.11 -17.50 -12.24
CA LEU A 32 2.11 -16.44 -12.05
C LEU A 32 2.26 -15.30 -13.06
N GLU A 33 3.47 -15.10 -13.58
CA GLU A 33 3.80 -14.04 -14.53
C GLU A 33 3.44 -14.40 -15.98
N TYR A 34 3.34 -15.70 -16.28
CA TYR A 34 3.19 -16.23 -17.64
C TYR A 34 1.92 -17.07 -17.77
N ASP A 35 0.74 -16.48 -17.59
CA ASP A 35 -0.56 -17.14 -17.82
C ASP A 35 -0.88 -18.34 -16.93
N ASN A 36 -0.21 -18.48 -15.78
CA ASN A 36 -0.26 -19.72 -15.00
C ASN A 36 0.20 -20.95 -15.79
N THR A 37 1.10 -20.77 -16.75
CA THR A 37 1.74 -21.87 -17.49
C THR A 37 2.36 -22.85 -16.50
N GLU A 38 2.23 -24.13 -16.79
CA GLU A 38 2.72 -25.17 -15.90
C GLU A 38 4.24 -25.34 -16.06
N GLY A 39 4.92 -25.40 -14.93
CA GLY A 39 6.35 -25.72 -14.84
C GLY A 39 6.60 -26.85 -13.87
N MET A 40 7.74 -27.51 -14.02
CA MET A 40 8.19 -28.57 -13.12
C MET A 40 9.52 -28.19 -12.48
N ILE A 41 9.59 -28.30 -11.16
CA ILE A 41 10.85 -28.25 -10.42
C ILE A 41 11.28 -29.67 -10.10
N LEU A 42 12.42 -30.10 -10.64
CA LEU A 42 12.98 -31.42 -10.32
C LEU A 42 13.43 -31.46 -8.85
N LEU A 43 13.34 -32.65 -8.23
CA LEU A 43 13.82 -32.86 -6.84
C LEU A 43 15.30 -32.51 -6.66
N SER A 44 16.14 -32.82 -7.65
CA SER A 44 17.57 -32.49 -7.66
C SER A 44 17.83 -30.98 -7.72
N GLU A 45 16.85 -30.20 -8.19
CA GLU A 45 16.94 -28.75 -8.36
C GLU A 45 16.17 -27.99 -7.27
N LEU A 46 15.72 -28.68 -6.20
CA LEU A 46 14.99 -28.08 -5.08
C LEU A 46 15.90 -27.44 -4.03
N SER A 47 17.06 -28.04 -3.76
CA SER A 47 17.97 -27.61 -2.70
C SER A 47 19.42 -28.00 -3.00
N ARG A 48 20.37 -27.19 -2.52
CA ARG A 48 21.81 -27.50 -2.60
C ARG A 48 22.23 -28.58 -1.59
N ARG A 49 21.46 -28.79 -0.51
CA ARG A 49 21.77 -29.72 0.59
C ARG A 49 20.89 -30.96 0.50
N ARG A 50 21.37 -32.10 1.05
CA ARG A 50 20.57 -33.34 1.15
C ARG A 50 19.28 -33.07 1.93
N ILE A 51 18.16 -33.37 1.31
CA ILE A 51 16.82 -33.12 1.85
C ILE A 51 16.32 -34.33 2.65
N ARG A 52 15.77 -34.08 3.85
CA ARG A 52 15.06 -35.11 4.64
C ARG A 52 13.58 -35.19 4.29
N SER A 53 12.96 -34.04 3.98
CA SER A 53 11.55 -33.95 3.59
C SER A 53 11.32 -32.74 2.68
N VAL A 54 10.63 -32.97 1.57
CA VAL A 54 10.27 -31.95 0.56
C VAL A 54 9.27 -30.95 1.12
N GLN A 55 8.33 -31.41 1.96
CA GLN A 55 7.25 -30.60 2.54
C GLN A 55 7.74 -29.47 3.45
N LYS A 56 8.99 -29.56 3.96
CA LYS A 56 9.60 -28.50 4.77
C LYS A 56 10.11 -27.35 3.90
N LEU A 57 10.57 -27.65 2.69
CA LEU A 57 11.18 -26.69 1.77
C LEU A 57 10.17 -26.02 0.86
N ILE A 58 9.14 -26.76 0.47
CA ILE A 58 8.10 -26.30 -0.43
C ILE A 58 6.75 -26.73 0.12
N ARG A 59 5.81 -25.79 0.15
CA ARG A 59 4.42 -26.06 0.52
C ARG A 59 3.50 -25.72 -0.64
N VAL A 60 2.52 -26.59 -0.85
CA VAL A 60 1.45 -26.35 -1.82
C VAL A 60 0.74 -25.03 -1.48
N GLY A 61 0.48 -24.23 -2.50
CA GLY A 61 -0.15 -22.91 -2.42
C GLY A 61 0.78 -21.75 -2.08
N ARG A 62 2.04 -22.01 -1.70
CA ARG A 62 3.03 -20.94 -1.47
C ARG A 62 3.70 -20.52 -2.77
N ASN A 63 4.13 -19.25 -2.78
CA ASN A 63 4.91 -18.68 -3.85
C ASN A 63 6.40 -18.88 -3.55
N GLU A 64 7.16 -19.20 -4.58
CA GLU A 64 8.59 -19.49 -4.53
C GLU A 64 9.26 -18.83 -5.74
N VAL A 65 10.47 -18.31 -5.53
CA VAL A 65 11.31 -17.79 -6.61
C VAL A 65 12.15 -18.93 -7.18
N VAL A 66 12.14 -19.07 -8.50
CA VAL A 66 12.88 -20.10 -9.23
C VAL A 66 13.51 -19.50 -10.49
N VAL A 67 14.56 -20.15 -10.98
CA VAL A 67 15.16 -19.84 -12.29
C VAL A 67 14.69 -20.84 -13.34
N VAL A 68 14.47 -20.35 -14.55
CA VAL A 68 14.14 -21.19 -15.71
C VAL A 68 15.41 -21.84 -16.24
N LEU A 69 15.43 -23.17 -16.31
CA LEU A 69 16.56 -23.92 -16.87
C LEU A 69 16.37 -24.20 -18.35
N ARG A 70 15.17 -24.62 -18.72
CA ARG A 70 14.86 -25.04 -20.08
C ARG A 70 13.39 -24.81 -20.37
N VAL A 71 13.11 -24.40 -21.61
CA VAL A 71 11.76 -24.15 -22.11
C VAL A 71 11.58 -24.91 -23.41
N ASP A 72 10.70 -25.90 -23.43
CA ASP A 72 10.27 -26.57 -24.66
C ASP A 72 8.97 -25.94 -25.15
N LYS A 73 9.08 -24.99 -26.09
CA LYS A 73 7.95 -24.20 -26.64
C LYS A 73 6.90 -25.05 -27.37
N GLU A 74 7.28 -26.21 -27.89
CA GLU A 74 6.37 -27.11 -28.63
C GLU A 74 5.45 -27.91 -27.70
N LYS A 75 5.99 -28.34 -26.55
CA LYS A 75 5.26 -29.18 -25.58
C LYS A 75 4.72 -28.38 -24.39
N GLY A 76 5.15 -27.13 -24.23
CA GLY A 76 4.79 -26.27 -23.11
C GLY A 76 5.44 -26.67 -21.78
N TYR A 77 6.51 -27.49 -21.81
CA TYR A 77 7.23 -27.88 -20.60
C TYR A 77 8.29 -26.85 -20.24
N ILE A 78 8.30 -26.46 -18.97
CA ILE A 78 9.28 -25.54 -18.41
C ILE A 78 9.96 -26.23 -17.23
N ASP A 79 11.26 -26.46 -17.36
CA ASP A 79 12.09 -26.98 -16.28
C ASP A 79 12.61 -25.82 -15.44
N LEU A 80 12.40 -25.93 -14.13
CA LEU A 80 12.69 -24.88 -13.17
C LEU A 80 13.67 -25.36 -12.11
N SER A 81 14.45 -24.43 -11.55
CA SER A 81 15.36 -24.69 -10.44
C SER A 81 15.22 -23.67 -9.34
N LYS A 82 15.04 -24.16 -8.10
CA LYS A 82 15.16 -23.35 -6.88
C LYS A 82 16.60 -23.30 -6.37
N ARG A 83 17.40 -24.32 -6.70
CA ARG A 83 18.77 -24.50 -6.21
C ARG A 83 19.73 -23.40 -6.68
N ARG A 84 19.54 -22.89 -7.90
CA ARG A 84 20.44 -21.91 -8.52
C ARG A 84 20.17 -20.46 -8.11
N VAL A 85 19.04 -20.19 -7.47
CA VAL A 85 18.67 -18.85 -7.03
C VAL A 85 19.53 -18.41 -5.84
N SER A 86 20.13 -17.21 -5.93
CA SER A 86 20.84 -16.58 -4.81
C SER A 86 19.89 -15.74 -3.95
N SER A 87 20.30 -15.37 -2.73
CA SER A 87 19.48 -14.49 -1.87
C SER A 87 19.26 -13.11 -2.47
N GLU A 88 20.21 -12.60 -3.24
CA GLU A 88 20.09 -11.31 -3.94
C GLU A 88 19.07 -11.39 -5.10
N ASP A 89 19.06 -12.52 -5.80
CA ASP A 89 18.12 -12.77 -6.89
C ASP A 89 16.69 -12.92 -6.41
N ILE A 90 16.49 -13.49 -5.21
CA ILE A 90 15.17 -13.56 -4.57
C ILE A 90 14.60 -12.15 -4.39
N ILE A 91 15.39 -11.23 -3.83
CA ILE A 91 14.94 -9.85 -3.56
C ILE A 91 14.60 -9.13 -4.88
N LYS A 92 15.48 -9.25 -5.89
CA LYS A 92 15.25 -8.64 -7.21
C LYS A 92 14.00 -9.20 -7.90
N CYS A 93 13.79 -10.52 -7.82
CA CYS A 93 12.62 -11.16 -8.41
C CYS A 93 11.33 -10.80 -7.66
N GLU A 94 11.36 -10.76 -6.33
CA GLU A 94 10.23 -10.32 -5.51
C GLU A 94 9.87 -8.87 -5.83
N GLU A 95 10.84 -7.97 -5.95
CA GLU A 95 10.62 -6.58 -6.31
C GLU A 95 9.98 -6.46 -7.70
N ARG A 96 10.52 -7.16 -8.72
CA ARG A 96 9.96 -7.19 -10.08
C ARG A 96 8.53 -7.72 -10.07
N TYR A 97 8.31 -8.85 -9.40
CA TYR A 97 6.98 -9.45 -9.30
C TYR A 97 5.98 -8.52 -8.62
N MET A 98 6.38 -7.82 -7.55
CA MET A 98 5.52 -6.84 -6.88
C MET A 98 5.17 -5.66 -7.79
N LYS A 99 6.14 -5.14 -8.56
CA LYS A 99 5.90 -4.11 -9.57
C LYS A 99 4.87 -4.56 -10.62
N SER A 100 5.05 -5.75 -11.19
CA SER A 100 4.13 -6.33 -12.18
C SER A 100 2.74 -6.60 -11.59
N LYS A 101 2.67 -7.10 -10.35
CA LYS A 101 1.41 -7.34 -9.65
C LYS A 101 0.64 -6.03 -9.41
N THR A 102 1.32 -4.94 -9.05
CA THR A 102 0.69 -3.62 -8.89
C THR A 102 0.13 -3.13 -10.22
N VAL A 103 0.90 -3.24 -11.30
CA VAL A 103 0.45 -2.91 -12.67
C VAL A 103 -0.79 -3.73 -13.05
N ALA A 104 -0.79 -5.04 -12.78
CA ALA A 104 -1.94 -5.91 -13.02
C ALA A 104 -3.17 -5.54 -12.20
N SER A 105 -2.99 -5.15 -10.94
CA SER A 105 -4.09 -4.69 -10.11
C SER A 105 -4.70 -3.38 -10.62
N ILE A 106 -3.87 -2.45 -11.13
CA ILE A 106 -4.33 -1.18 -11.70
C ILE A 106 -5.11 -1.44 -12.98
N LEU A 107 -4.54 -2.19 -13.91
CA LEU A 107 -5.17 -2.48 -15.20
C LEU A 107 -6.46 -3.30 -15.04
N ARG A 108 -6.52 -4.22 -14.07
CA ARG A 108 -7.76 -4.92 -13.73
C ARG A 108 -8.84 -3.98 -13.20
N HIS A 109 -8.46 -3.01 -12.36
CA HIS A 109 -9.39 -2.00 -11.84
C HIS A 109 -9.92 -1.08 -12.96
N VAL A 110 -9.05 -0.73 -13.91
CA VAL A 110 -9.42 0.05 -15.10
C VAL A 110 -10.35 -0.77 -16.01
N ALA A 111 -10.04 -2.05 -16.26
CA ALA A 111 -10.88 -2.95 -17.04
C ALA A 111 -12.28 -3.13 -16.43
N SER A 112 -12.37 -3.22 -15.10
CA SER A 112 -13.65 -3.33 -14.38
C SER A 112 -14.50 -2.05 -14.47
N LYS A 113 -13.85 -0.87 -14.57
CA LYS A 113 -14.56 0.41 -14.72
C LYS A 113 -14.99 0.72 -16.15
N ILE A 114 -14.34 0.10 -17.15
CA ILE A 114 -14.63 0.34 -18.55
C ILE A 114 -15.59 -0.74 -19.04
N SER A 115 -16.89 -0.45 -18.97
CA SER A 115 -17.95 -1.37 -19.37
C SER A 115 -18.11 -1.53 -20.89
N SER A 116 -17.44 -0.73 -21.72
CA SER A 116 -17.51 -0.80 -23.18
C SER A 116 -16.17 -0.51 -23.85
N VAL A 117 -15.71 -1.43 -24.71
CA VAL A 117 -14.66 -1.17 -25.69
C VAL A 117 -15.21 -1.62 -27.05
N ASP A 118 -15.76 -0.65 -27.77
CA ASP A 118 -15.92 -0.54 -29.22
C ASP A 118 -16.01 0.98 -29.46
N GLY A 119 -15.41 1.65 -30.43
CA GLY A 119 -14.66 1.35 -31.65
C GLY A 119 -14.39 2.73 -32.32
N ASP A 120 -13.77 2.72 -33.49
CA ASP A 120 -13.44 3.88 -34.34
C ASP A 120 -14.54 4.98 -34.48
N VAL A 121 -14.04 6.24 -34.55
CA VAL A 121 -14.56 7.54 -35.08
C VAL A 121 -16.06 7.91 -34.97
N ASP A 122 -16.36 8.97 -34.21
CA ASP A 122 -16.86 10.30 -34.66
C ASP A 122 -17.65 11.05 -33.56
N ALA A 123 -17.60 12.39 -33.62
CA ALA A 123 -18.29 13.37 -32.77
C ALA A 123 -19.81 13.09 -32.64
N GLU A 124 -20.55 13.43 -31.58
CA GLU A 124 -20.68 14.73 -30.92
C GLU A 124 -21.22 14.60 -29.48
N VAL A 125 -20.71 15.51 -28.64
CA VAL A 125 -21.36 16.29 -27.57
C VAL A 125 -22.66 15.79 -26.93
N ALA A 126 -22.60 15.53 -25.62
CA ALA A 126 -23.63 15.96 -24.68
C ALA A 126 -22.96 16.43 -23.37
N VAL A 127 -22.75 17.75 -23.27
CA VAL A 127 -22.55 18.53 -22.04
C VAL A 127 -23.96 18.73 -21.45
N ASP A 128 -24.26 18.29 -20.23
CA ASP A 128 -24.37 19.07 -18.98
C ASP A 128 -25.23 18.18 -18.03
N LYS A 129 -25.07 18.07 -16.71
CA LYS A 129 -25.09 19.13 -15.69
C LYS A 129 -24.68 18.58 -14.31
N ALA A 130 -24.11 19.45 -13.48
CA ALA A 130 -23.95 19.34 -12.03
C ALA A 130 -25.31 19.08 -11.30
N VAL A 131 -25.38 18.63 -10.04
CA VAL A 131 -25.15 19.41 -8.80
C VAL A 131 -25.12 18.47 -7.57
N ASP A 132 -24.38 18.91 -6.56
CA ASP A 132 -24.23 18.45 -5.16
C ASP A 132 -25.45 17.85 -4.43
N ALA A 133 -25.15 16.91 -3.52
CA ALA A 133 -25.87 16.74 -2.25
C ALA A 133 -25.01 16.00 -1.21
N GLU A 134 -24.84 16.65 -0.06
CA GLU A 134 -24.22 16.17 1.18
C GLU A 134 -25.10 15.19 1.99
N GLU A 135 -24.41 14.37 2.78
CA GLU A 135 -24.66 13.90 4.17
C GLU A 135 -25.86 12.99 4.58
N GLY A 136 -25.56 12.13 5.58
CA GLY A 136 -26.48 11.46 6.51
C GLY A 136 -26.49 9.92 6.39
N GLU A 137 -25.55 9.19 7.00
CA GLU A 137 -25.63 8.54 8.33
C GLU A 137 -26.72 7.45 8.50
N ALA A 138 -26.30 6.22 8.84
CA ALA A 138 -26.78 5.49 10.02
C ALA A 138 -26.01 4.17 10.23
N GLU A 139 -25.67 3.98 11.49
CA GLU A 139 -24.91 2.91 12.14
C GLU A 139 -25.67 1.57 12.21
N ALA A 140 -24.96 0.47 12.44
CA ALA A 140 -25.05 -0.29 13.69
C ALA A 140 -24.25 -1.60 13.64
N GLU A 141 -23.70 -1.90 14.80
CA GLU A 141 -22.74 -2.93 15.19
C GLU A 141 -23.30 -4.37 15.13
N ASP A 142 -22.40 -5.35 15.07
CA ASP A 142 -22.17 -6.30 16.18
C ASP A 142 -21.08 -7.31 15.76
N GLU A 143 -19.95 -7.31 16.46
CA GLU A 143 -19.06 -8.47 16.46
C GLU A 143 -19.67 -9.56 17.35
N PRO A 144 -19.39 -10.85 17.04
CA PRO A 144 -18.80 -11.62 18.12
C PRO A 144 -17.53 -12.36 17.71
N LYS A 145 -16.59 -12.32 18.66
CA LYS A 145 -15.43 -13.20 18.88
C LYS A 145 -15.61 -14.63 18.33
N VAL A 146 -14.50 -15.26 17.94
CA VAL A 146 -13.97 -16.52 18.53
C VAL A 146 -12.99 -17.24 17.57
N SER A 147 -11.84 -17.59 18.16
CA SER A 147 -10.89 -18.68 17.90
C SER A 147 -11.05 -19.67 16.72
N LYS A 148 -9.88 -20.10 16.20
CA LYS A 148 -9.52 -21.47 15.75
C LYS A 148 -10.66 -22.37 15.22
N ARG A 149 -10.75 -22.51 13.89
CA ARG A 149 -10.63 -23.80 13.15
C ARG A 149 -11.06 -23.60 11.70
N GLY A 150 -10.36 -24.29 10.80
CA GLY A 150 -10.99 -24.96 9.66
C GLY A 150 -11.29 -24.11 8.43
N LYS A 151 -10.38 -24.18 7.45
CA LYS A 151 -10.67 -24.60 6.08
C LYS A 151 -11.94 -23.97 5.45
N ARG A 152 -11.74 -22.94 4.62
CA ARG A 152 -12.55 -22.72 3.41
C ARG A 152 -11.72 -22.07 2.32
N GLU A 153 -11.77 -22.72 1.17
CA GLU A 153 -11.06 -22.44 -0.05
C GLU A 153 -11.53 -21.09 -0.62
N GLY A 154 -10.58 -20.19 -0.87
CA GLY A 154 -10.83 -18.97 -1.65
C GLY A 154 -10.87 -19.34 -3.13
N GLY A 155 -12.09 -19.53 -3.64
CA GLY A 155 -12.35 -19.73 -5.06
C GLY A 155 -11.81 -18.56 -5.88
N ALA A 156 -11.08 -18.90 -6.95
CA ALA A 156 -10.81 -17.98 -8.04
C ALA A 156 -12.16 -17.57 -8.66
N GLY A 157 -12.60 -16.35 -8.39
CA GLY A 157 -13.69 -15.73 -9.12
C GLY A 157 -13.33 -15.73 -10.59
N HIS A 158 -14.03 -16.55 -11.36
CA HIS A 158 -14.02 -16.48 -12.81
C HIS A 158 -14.66 -15.14 -13.18
N GLY A 159 -13.86 -14.20 -13.67
CA GLY A 159 -14.38 -13.05 -14.41
C GLY A 159 -15.04 -13.57 -15.69
N GLY A 160 -16.09 -12.88 -16.15
CA GLY A 160 -16.75 -13.28 -17.40
C GLY A 160 -15.76 -13.31 -18.57
N PRO A 161 -15.98 -14.13 -19.61
CA PRO A 161 -15.06 -14.25 -20.75
C PRO A 161 -14.74 -12.91 -21.42
N GLY A 162 -15.65 -11.93 -21.37
CA GLY A 162 -15.42 -10.58 -21.89
C GLY A 162 -14.54 -9.66 -21.01
N GLU A 163 -14.30 -9.98 -19.74
CA GLU A 163 -13.39 -9.21 -18.88
C GLU A 163 -11.93 -9.56 -19.14
N GLU A 164 -11.63 -10.85 -19.35
CA GLU A 164 -10.28 -11.32 -19.66
C GLU A 164 -9.80 -10.78 -21.01
N GLU A 165 -10.66 -10.79 -22.03
CA GLU A 165 -10.33 -10.26 -23.37
C GLU A 165 -10.08 -8.74 -23.35
N ARG A 166 -10.91 -7.97 -22.62
CA ARG A 166 -10.69 -6.52 -22.44
C ARG A 166 -9.37 -6.23 -21.72
N LEU A 167 -9.07 -7.03 -20.71
CA LEU A 167 -7.85 -6.88 -19.94
C LEU A 167 -6.61 -7.23 -20.78
N GLU A 168 -6.70 -8.24 -21.66
CA GLU A 168 -5.65 -8.56 -22.64
C GLU A 168 -5.44 -7.39 -23.61
N LYS A 169 -6.50 -6.86 -24.23
CA LYS A 169 -6.42 -5.67 -25.12
C LYS A 169 -5.77 -4.47 -24.46
N LEU A 170 -6.09 -4.20 -23.18
CA LEU A 170 -5.47 -3.13 -22.40
C LEU A 170 -3.96 -3.38 -22.17
N TYR A 171 -3.55 -4.63 -21.99
CA TYR A 171 -2.14 -4.99 -21.87
C TYR A 171 -1.39 -4.82 -23.19
N GLU A 172 -1.96 -5.27 -24.31
CA GLU A 172 -1.35 -5.10 -25.63
C GLU A 172 -1.17 -3.63 -26.00
N THR A 173 -2.16 -2.81 -25.66
CA THR A 173 -2.15 -1.39 -26.01
C THR A 173 -1.30 -0.55 -25.07
N ILE A 174 -1.26 -0.88 -23.77
CA ILE A 174 -0.65 -0.02 -22.73
C ILE A 174 0.59 -0.66 -22.11
N ALA A 175 0.47 -1.87 -21.56
CA ALA A 175 1.54 -2.46 -20.76
C ALA A 175 2.77 -2.87 -21.60
N TRP A 176 2.59 -3.54 -22.74
CA TRP A 176 3.71 -4.04 -23.54
C TRP A 176 4.52 -2.92 -24.22
N PRO A 177 3.90 -1.90 -24.83
CA PRO A 177 4.66 -0.78 -25.40
C PRO A 177 5.45 -0.01 -24.35
N LEU A 178 4.85 0.23 -23.17
CA LEU A 178 5.55 0.88 -22.06
C LEU A 178 6.72 0.04 -21.53
N GLY A 179 6.56 -1.29 -21.49
CA GLY A 179 7.64 -2.22 -21.13
C GLY A 179 8.83 -2.15 -22.10
N LYS A 180 8.59 -1.98 -23.40
CA LYS A 180 9.67 -1.85 -24.40
C LYS A 180 10.46 -0.55 -24.25
N VAL A 181 9.79 0.56 -23.92
CA VAL A 181 10.42 1.88 -23.86
C VAL A 181 11.15 2.10 -22.53
N PHE A 182 10.53 1.73 -21.41
CA PHE A 182 11.04 2.03 -20.07
C PHE A 182 11.62 0.81 -19.35
N GLY A 183 11.67 -0.36 -20.01
CA GLY A 183 12.10 -1.64 -19.42
C GLY A 183 11.02 -2.30 -18.56
N HIS A 184 10.34 -1.54 -17.68
CA HIS A 184 9.24 -2.05 -16.87
C HIS A 184 8.03 -1.10 -16.89
N PRO A 185 6.79 -1.58 -17.10
CA PRO A 185 5.59 -0.74 -17.14
C PRO A 185 5.36 0.07 -15.85
N TYR A 186 5.79 -0.47 -14.71
CA TYR A 186 5.73 0.19 -13.41
C TYR A 186 6.53 1.50 -13.37
N ASP A 187 7.73 1.52 -13.96
CA ASP A 187 8.58 2.72 -13.96
C ASP A 187 7.97 3.81 -14.85
N ALA A 188 7.33 3.41 -15.95
CA ALA A 188 6.53 4.32 -16.78
C ALA A 188 5.33 4.90 -16.00
N PHE A 189 4.62 4.09 -15.21
CA PHE A 189 3.52 4.57 -14.37
C PHE A 189 3.99 5.51 -13.25
N LYS A 190 5.20 5.32 -12.73
CA LYS A 190 5.79 6.23 -11.74
C LYS A 190 6.15 7.57 -12.39
N LEU A 191 6.77 7.54 -13.58
CA LEU A 191 7.05 8.75 -14.35
C LEU A 191 5.77 9.49 -14.74
N ALA A 192 4.69 8.77 -15.06
CA ALA A 192 3.39 9.34 -15.37
C ALA A 192 2.81 10.24 -14.26
N LEU A 193 3.16 9.98 -13.00
CA LEU A 193 2.74 10.82 -11.88
C LEU A 193 3.43 12.19 -11.89
N THR A 194 4.64 12.24 -12.45
CA THR A 194 5.47 13.46 -12.50
C THR A 194 5.27 14.20 -13.83
N GLU A 195 5.18 13.44 -14.92
CA GLU A 195 5.03 13.92 -16.29
C GLU A 195 3.92 13.14 -17.01
N PRO A 196 2.67 13.61 -16.97
CA PRO A 196 1.53 12.90 -17.56
C PRO A 196 1.62 12.80 -19.09
N ALA A 197 2.36 13.72 -19.74
CA ALA A 197 2.54 13.74 -21.20
C ALA A 197 3.46 12.63 -21.72
N THR A 198 4.30 12.05 -20.86
CA THR A 198 5.25 11.01 -21.24
C THR A 198 4.54 9.70 -21.57
N LEU A 199 3.43 9.39 -20.89
CA LEU A 199 2.59 8.23 -21.22
C LEU A 199 1.86 8.39 -22.55
N SER A 200 1.30 9.57 -22.84
CA SER A 200 0.57 9.79 -24.10
C SER A 200 1.51 9.71 -25.33
N ASN A 201 2.76 10.14 -25.16
CA ASN A 201 3.74 10.12 -26.25
C ASN A 201 4.42 8.75 -26.43
N ALA A 202 4.51 7.94 -25.37
CA ALA A 202 5.13 6.62 -25.41
C ALA A 202 4.20 5.52 -25.95
N LEU A 203 2.91 5.80 -26.11
CA LEU A 203 1.93 4.85 -26.64
C LEU A 203 1.87 4.94 -28.19
N PRO A 204 2.10 3.84 -28.93
CA PRO A 204 2.10 3.85 -30.39
C PRO A 204 0.71 4.04 -31.00
N ASN A 205 -0.35 3.66 -30.28
CA ASN A 205 -1.74 3.74 -30.73
C ASN A 205 -2.53 4.68 -29.81
N PRO A 206 -3.42 5.51 -30.36
CA PRO A 206 -4.25 6.40 -29.57
C PRO A 206 -5.25 5.58 -28.75
N VAL A 207 -4.97 5.45 -27.45
CA VAL A 207 -5.94 4.93 -26.49
C VAL A 207 -7.06 5.95 -26.30
N SER A 208 -8.29 5.49 -26.09
CA SER A 208 -9.40 6.41 -25.83
C SER A 208 -9.08 7.35 -24.64
N PRO A 209 -9.37 8.66 -24.75
CA PRO A 209 -9.03 9.62 -23.72
C PRO A 209 -9.69 9.29 -22.37
N ASN A 210 -10.86 8.65 -22.40
CA ASN A 210 -11.58 8.18 -21.21
C ASN A 210 -10.82 7.04 -20.48
N THR A 211 -10.28 6.08 -21.23
CA THR A 211 -9.43 5.03 -20.65
C THR A 211 -8.19 5.62 -19.99
N LEU A 212 -7.56 6.62 -20.62
CA LEU A 212 -6.38 7.30 -20.08
C LEU A 212 -6.71 8.08 -18.80
N SER A 213 -7.83 8.80 -18.73
CA SER A 213 -8.22 9.51 -17.49
C SER A 213 -8.54 8.55 -16.34
N VAL A 214 -9.21 7.43 -16.63
CA VAL A 214 -9.50 6.39 -15.62
C VAL A 214 -8.21 5.70 -15.18
N LEU A 215 -7.28 5.46 -16.10
CA LEU A 215 -5.96 4.91 -15.79
C LEU A 215 -5.16 5.88 -14.92
N MET A 216 -5.03 7.14 -15.31
CA MET A 216 -4.29 8.16 -14.57
C MET A 216 -4.87 8.37 -13.16
N SER A 217 -6.19 8.48 -13.03
CA SER A 217 -6.82 8.60 -11.70
C SER A 217 -6.59 7.36 -10.83
N THR A 218 -6.51 6.17 -11.42
CA THR A 218 -6.23 4.92 -10.70
C THR A 218 -4.74 4.82 -10.33
N ILE A 219 -3.83 5.20 -11.22
CA ILE A 219 -2.39 5.28 -10.95
C ILE A 219 -2.12 6.30 -9.85
N ALA A 220 -2.69 7.51 -9.95
CA ALA A 220 -2.59 8.54 -8.92
C ALA A 220 -3.06 7.99 -7.56
N ARG A 221 -4.20 7.32 -7.50
CA ARG A 221 -4.71 6.78 -6.22
C ARG A 221 -3.85 5.65 -5.64
N ARG A 222 -3.25 4.81 -6.48
CA ARG A 222 -2.56 3.57 -6.03
C ARG A 222 -1.04 3.65 -5.96
N LEU A 223 -0.39 4.50 -6.75
CA LEU A 223 1.06 4.70 -6.75
C LEU A 223 1.51 5.94 -5.98
N THR A 224 0.64 6.94 -5.78
CA THR A 224 1.04 8.04 -4.90
C THR A 224 1.16 7.52 -3.47
N PRO A 225 2.26 7.86 -2.77
CA PRO A 225 2.36 7.55 -1.35
C PRO A 225 1.18 8.24 -0.65
N GLN A 226 0.28 7.43 -0.11
CA GLN A 226 -0.80 7.94 0.74
C GLN A 226 -0.14 8.65 1.92
N PRO A 227 -0.60 9.86 2.30
CA PRO A 227 0.00 10.61 3.37
C PRO A 227 -0.07 9.78 4.66
N ILE A 228 1.10 9.52 5.23
CA ILE A 228 1.24 8.77 6.46
C ILE A 228 1.01 9.74 7.60
N LYS A 229 0.07 9.41 8.48
CA LYS A 229 -0.11 10.12 9.74
C LYS A 229 0.96 9.66 10.74
N LEU A 230 1.66 10.60 11.34
CA LEU A 230 2.65 10.39 12.38
C LEU A 230 2.16 11.04 13.67
N ARG A 231 2.48 10.38 14.79
CA ARG A 231 2.08 10.79 16.13
C ARG A 231 3.28 10.77 17.07
N ALA A 232 3.35 11.75 17.95
CA ALA A 232 4.17 11.69 19.15
C ALA A 232 3.37 12.12 20.37
N ASP A 233 3.64 11.45 21.49
CA ASP A 233 3.00 11.74 22.76
C ASP A 233 4.02 12.37 23.69
N ILE A 234 3.70 13.57 24.16
CA ILE A 234 4.53 14.36 25.05
C ILE A 234 3.75 14.69 26.31
N GLU A 235 4.43 14.61 27.45
CA GLU A 235 3.92 15.04 28.73
C GLU A 235 4.56 16.40 29.05
N LEU A 236 3.73 17.43 29.23
CA LEU A 236 4.17 18.79 29.54
C LEU A 236 3.71 19.15 30.95
N THR A 237 4.68 19.52 31.79
CA THR A 237 4.43 19.94 33.18
C THR A 237 5.06 21.30 33.41
N CYS A 238 4.33 22.22 34.05
CA CYS A 238 4.84 23.54 34.40
C CYS A 238 4.17 24.00 35.69
N TYR A 239 4.94 24.13 36.77
CA TYR A 239 4.42 24.47 38.11
C TYR A 239 4.43 25.97 38.41
N THR A 240 4.87 26.80 37.47
CA THR A 240 4.88 28.26 37.62
C THR A 240 3.46 28.83 37.62
N PRO A 241 3.21 29.98 38.27
CA PRO A 241 1.90 30.66 38.25
C PRO A 241 1.38 30.99 36.84
N GLN A 242 2.27 31.16 35.85
CA GLN A 242 1.94 31.37 34.44
C GLN A 242 2.08 30.09 33.59
N GLY A 243 2.00 28.91 34.20
CA GLY A 243 2.32 27.64 33.55
C GLY A 243 1.44 27.27 32.36
N ILE A 244 0.15 27.67 32.38
CA ILE A 244 -0.76 27.43 31.26
C ILE A 244 -0.34 28.26 30.04
N ASP A 245 0.06 29.51 30.25
CA ASP A 245 0.52 30.39 29.16
C ASP A 245 1.89 29.93 28.63
N ALA A 246 2.74 29.40 29.51
CA ALA A 246 4.00 28.76 29.13
C ALA A 246 3.79 27.58 28.18
N ILE A 247 2.90 26.66 28.55
CA ILE A 247 2.58 25.48 27.75
C ILE A 247 1.96 25.89 26.41
N LYS A 248 1.00 26.84 26.41
CA LYS A 248 0.40 27.35 25.17
C LYS A 248 1.43 28.01 24.26
N LYS A 249 2.38 28.78 24.82
CA LYS A 249 3.45 29.43 24.06
C LYS A 249 4.42 28.40 23.47
N ALA A 250 4.82 27.39 24.24
CA ALA A 250 5.67 26.32 23.79
C ALA A 250 5.02 25.53 22.63
N LEU A 251 3.74 25.14 22.79
CA LEU A 251 3.00 24.45 21.73
C LEU A 251 2.86 25.29 20.46
N ARG A 252 2.59 26.60 20.57
CA ARG A 252 2.55 27.51 19.41
C ARG A 252 3.89 27.62 18.69
N MET A 253 5.01 27.58 19.42
CA MET A 253 6.34 27.57 18.81
C MET A 253 6.57 26.27 18.02
N GLY A 254 6.18 25.12 18.57
CA GLY A 254 6.21 23.84 17.85
C GLY A 254 5.31 23.82 16.60
N GLU A 255 4.12 24.42 16.67
CA GLU A 255 3.24 24.57 15.50
C GLU A 255 3.81 25.51 14.44
N LYS A 256 4.62 26.51 14.83
CA LYS A 256 5.26 27.44 13.90
C LYS A 256 6.36 26.78 13.05
N GLU A 257 6.93 25.67 13.51
CA GLU A 257 7.86 24.87 12.71
C GLU A 257 7.17 24.00 11.64
N SER A 258 5.83 24.02 11.59
CA SER A 258 5.06 23.34 10.55
C SER A 258 5.36 23.92 9.15
N THR A 259 5.27 23.06 8.14
CA THR A 259 5.43 23.43 6.73
C THR A 259 4.20 23.00 5.94
N GLU A 260 3.96 23.58 4.76
CA GLU A 260 2.80 23.23 3.93
C GLU A 260 2.76 21.73 3.56
N GLN A 261 3.93 21.09 3.45
CA GLN A 261 4.07 19.66 3.19
C GLN A 261 3.93 18.78 4.43
N VAL A 262 4.18 19.34 5.62
CA VAL A 262 4.17 18.64 6.91
C VAL A 262 3.46 19.54 7.94
N PRO A 263 2.11 19.57 7.93
CA PRO A 263 1.35 20.31 8.92
C PRO A 263 1.42 19.60 10.27
N ILE A 264 1.81 20.32 11.34
CA ILE A 264 1.85 19.80 12.71
C ILE A 264 0.65 20.36 13.46
N LYS A 265 -0.12 19.50 14.12
CA LYS A 265 -1.27 19.87 14.95
C LYS A 265 -1.08 19.30 16.35
N ALA A 266 -1.06 20.17 17.35
CA ALA A 266 -1.05 19.77 18.75
C ALA A 266 -2.50 19.61 19.27
N LYS A 267 -2.78 18.48 19.93
CA LYS A 267 -4.06 18.22 20.61
C LYS A 267 -3.80 17.91 22.07
N LEU A 268 -4.62 18.48 22.96
CA LEU A 268 -4.67 18.09 24.36
C LEU A 268 -5.52 16.83 24.47
N VAL A 269 -5.01 15.80 25.15
CA VAL A 269 -5.78 14.60 25.49
C VAL A 269 -6.33 14.74 26.90
N ALA A 270 -5.43 14.91 27.87
CA ALA A 270 -5.74 15.17 29.26
C ALA A 270 -4.50 15.83 29.88
N PRO A 271 -4.59 16.82 30.77
CA PRO A 271 -3.41 17.31 31.47
C PRO A 271 -2.76 16.15 32.27
N PRO A 272 -1.43 15.94 32.25
CA PRO A 272 -0.36 16.66 31.52
C PRO A 272 0.00 16.11 30.12
N LEU A 273 -0.79 15.21 29.53
CA LEU A 273 -0.58 14.54 28.25
C LEU A 273 -1.10 15.33 27.03
N TYR A 274 -0.19 15.57 26.09
CA TYR A 274 -0.43 16.22 24.80
C TYR A 274 0.03 15.31 23.66
N VAL A 275 -0.66 15.41 22.52
CA VAL A 275 -0.37 14.62 21.33
C VAL A 275 -0.08 15.55 20.16
N LEU A 276 1.08 15.35 19.54
CA LEU A 276 1.46 16.00 18.29
C LEU A 276 1.12 15.06 17.14
N SER A 277 0.32 15.53 16.20
CA SER A 277 -0.06 14.80 15.00
C SER A 277 0.43 15.53 13.75
N THR A 278 0.97 14.79 12.78
CA THR A 278 1.30 15.32 11.45
C THR A 278 0.91 14.32 10.38
N SER A 279 0.67 14.81 9.16
CA SER A 279 0.31 13.99 8.01
C SER A 279 1.19 14.38 6.84
N ALA A 280 2.00 13.46 6.33
CA ALA A 280 2.97 13.74 5.27
C ALA A 280 3.20 12.53 4.38
N GLY A 281 3.49 12.76 3.09
CA GLY A 281 3.83 11.69 2.15
C GLY A 281 5.23 11.08 2.39
N ASP A 282 6.14 11.85 2.99
CA ASP A 282 7.49 11.40 3.32
C ASP A 282 7.64 11.17 4.83
N LYS A 283 7.90 9.91 5.19
CA LYS A 283 8.11 9.47 6.57
C LYS A 283 9.35 10.13 7.19
N TYR A 284 10.46 10.25 6.46
CA TYR A 284 11.73 10.72 7.04
C TYR A 284 11.69 12.22 7.30
N ALA A 285 11.23 12.98 6.31
CA ALA A 285 11.06 14.43 6.45
C ALA A 285 10.10 14.76 7.60
N ALA A 286 9.01 14.00 7.75
CA ALA A 286 8.04 14.25 8.80
C ALA A 286 8.53 13.85 10.20
N VAL A 287 9.32 12.77 10.34
CA VAL A 287 9.96 12.42 11.62
C VAL A 287 10.96 13.50 12.03
N ASP A 288 11.86 13.93 11.14
CA ASP A 288 12.86 14.98 11.42
C ASP A 288 12.19 16.29 11.86
N ARG A 289 11.10 16.67 11.18
CA ARG A 289 10.33 17.88 11.53
C ARG A 289 9.64 17.77 12.88
N LEU A 290 9.08 16.60 13.21
CA LEU A 290 8.41 16.43 14.49
C LEU A 290 9.41 16.39 15.65
N GLU A 291 10.61 15.84 15.43
CA GLU A 291 11.72 15.89 16.40
C GLU A 291 12.18 17.34 16.64
N ARG A 292 12.40 18.13 15.59
CA ARG A 292 12.72 19.57 15.74
C ARG A 292 11.66 20.34 16.51
N ALA A 293 10.38 20.06 16.23
CA ALA A 293 9.29 20.71 16.93
C ALA A 293 9.29 20.34 18.42
N ILE A 294 9.56 19.08 18.78
CA ILE A 294 9.70 18.64 20.16
C ILE A 294 10.89 19.34 20.83
N ASP A 295 12.03 19.45 20.16
CA ASP A 295 13.22 20.15 20.68
C ASP A 295 12.94 21.64 20.91
N SER A 296 12.21 22.31 19.99
CA SER A 296 11.80 23.71 20.17
C SER A 296 10.81 23.89 21.33
N ILE A 297 9.87 22.95 21.51
CA ILE A 297 8.95 22.96 22.66
C ILE A 297 9.74 22.74 23.95
N GLN A 298 10.70 21.81 23.95
CA GLN A 298 11.56 21.52 25.10
C GLN A 298 12.35 22.76 25.53
N HIS A 299 13.02 23.44 24.59
CA HIS A 299 13.76 24.66 24.91
C HIS A 299 12.85 25.76 25.48
N THR A 300 11.68 25.95 24.88
CA THR A 300 10.72 26.98 25.31
C THR A 300 10.14 26.68 26.69
N ILE A 301 9.87 25.41 27.01
CA ILE A 301 9.29 25.04 28.32
C ILE A 301 10.34 25.08 29.43
N GLU A 302 11.58 24.70 29.14
CA GLU A 302 12.70 24.77 30.10
C GLU A 302 13.03 26.22 30.46
N GLU A 303 13.02 27.15 29.49
CA GLU A 303 13.17 28.59 29.75
C GLU A 303 12.11 29.15 30.71
N GLN A 304 10.92 28.56 30.73
CA GLN A 304 9.80 28.99 31.58
C GLN A 304 9.67 28.17 32.88
N GLY A 305 10.63 27.28 33.17
CA GLY A 305 10.65 26.48 34.39
C GLY A 305 9.70 25.28 34.39
N GLY A 306 9.31 24.78 33.22
CA GLY A 306 8.60 23.52 33.06
C GLY A 306 9.50 22.36 32.60
N THR A 307 8.91 21.19 32.44
CA THR A 307 9.60 19.95 32.04
C THR A 307 8.77 19.20 31.00
N LEU A 308 9.46 18.66 29.98
CA LEU A 308 8.88 17.84 28.92
C LEU A 308 9.38 16.41 29.04
N VAL A 309 8.47 15.43 29.00
CA VAL A 309 8.80 14.00 28.94
C VAL A 309 8.16 13.38 27.69
N ILE A 310 8.98 12.78 26.83
CA ILE A 310 8.50 12.08 25.63
C ILE A 310 8.03 10.68 26.02
N LYS A 311 6.72 10.43 25.98
CA LYS A 311 6.14 9.09 26.22
C LYS A 311 6.29 8.20 24.99
N MET A 312 6.04 8.78 23.82
CA MET A 312 6.14 8.09 22.54
C MET A 312 6.82 8.98 21.52
N LYS A 313 7.95 8.50 20.99
CA LYS A 313 8.65 9.13 19.87
C LYS A 313 7.79 9.13 18.61
N PRO A 314 8.07 10.00 17.62
CA PRO A 314 7.32 10.08 16.37
C PRO A 314 7.19 8.71 15.69
N LYS A 315 5.97 8.17 15.66
CA LYS A 315 5.66 6.87 15.07
C LYS A 315 4.51 7.00 14.09
N ALA A 316 4.59 6.28 12.97
CA ALA A 316 3.49 6.19 12.02
C ALA A 316 2.32 5.45 12.68
N ILE A 317 1.15 6.07 12.65
CA ILE A 317 -0.08 5.51 13.24
C ILE A 317 -0.91 4.81 12.19
N SER A 318 -1.52 3.70 12.58
CA SER A 318 -2.53 2.99 11.80
C SER A 318 -3.93 3.51 12.12
N GLU A 319 -4.93 3.15 11.33
CA GLU A 319 -6.34 3.49 11.59
C GLU A 319 -6.80 2.99 12.96
N THR A 320 -6.30 1.84 13.42
CA THR A 320 -6.59 1.28 14.74
C THR A 320 -6.07 2.18 15.87
N ASP A 321 -4.83 2.67 15.75
CA ASP A 321 -4.23 3.57 16.76
C ASP A 321 -4.96 4.92 16.85
N GLU A 322 -5.58 5.37 15.75
CA GLU A 322 -6.38 6.60 15.69
C GLU A 322 -7.73 6.40 16.40
N HIS A 323 -8.35 5.22 16.24
CA HIS A 323 -9.58 4.88 16.96
C HIS A 323 -9.36 4.79 18.46
N ASP A 324 -8.28 4.11 18.89
CA ASP A 324 -7.93 3.99 20.32
C ASP A 324 -7.68 5.37 20.95
N LEU A 325 -7.04 6.28 20.22
CA LEU A 325 -6.82 7.66 20.68
C LEU A 325 -8.13 8.42 20.80
N ALA A 326 -9.01 8.32 19.79
CA ALA A 326 -10.29 9.00 19.81
C ALA A 326 -11.14 8.57 21.01
N GLN A 327 -11.15 7.26 21.31
CA GLN A 327 -11.79 6.74 22.52
C GLN A 327 -11.17 7.30 23.80
N LEU A 328 -9.83 7.36 23.87
CA LEU A 328 -9.12 7.90 25.03
C LEU A 328 -9.41 9.40 25.23
N MET A 329 -9.43 10.18 24.14
CA MET A 329 -9.82 11.59 24.17
C MET A 329 -11.29 11.79 24.57
N ALA A 330 -12.19 10.95 24.09
CA ALA A 330 -13.61 11.00 24.46
C ALA A 330 -13.82 10.68 25.94
N LYS A 331 -13.15 9.64 26.45
CA LYS A 331 -13.19 9.25 27.86
C LYS A 331 -12.60 10.35 28.76
N ALA A 332 -11.44 10.88 28.42
CA ALA A 332 -10.84 12.00 29.16
C ALA A 332 -11.71 13.26 29.11
N GLY A 333 -12.42 13.49 28.00
CA GLY A 333 -13.40 14.56 27.87
C GLY A 333 -14.60 14.38 28.81
N GLN A 334 -15.14 13.16 28.92
CA GLN A 334 -16.23 12.82 29.85
C GLN A 334 -15.79 12.97 31.31
N GLU A 335 -14.64 12.41 31.68
CA GLU A 335 -14.11 12.51 33.05
C GLU A 335 -13.84 13.97 33.46
N ASN A 336 -13.42 14.83 32.54
CA ASN A 336 -13.26 16.26 32.81
C ASN A 336 -14.59 17.03 32.86
N ALA A 337 -15.63 16.56 32.17
CA ALA A 337 -16.95 17.21 32.13
C ALA A 337 -17.84 16.85 33.33
N GLU A 338 -17.69 15.64 33.88
CA GLU A 338 -18.52 15.12 34.98
C GLU A 338 -18.10 15.66 36.37
N VAL A 339 -16.93 16.29 36.51
CA VAL A 339 -16.46 16.92 37.76
C VAL A 339 -16.93 18.38 37.84
N SER A 340 -18.25 18.58 37.79
CA SER A 340 -18.89 19.86 38.17
C SER A 340 -19.44 19.69 39.59
N GLY A 341 -18.58 19.89 40.58
CA GLY A 341 -18.99 19.91 41.99
C GLY A 341 -19.57 21.28 42.36
N ASP A 342 -20.88 21.33 42.59
CA ASP A 342 -21.54 22.18 43.59
C ASP A 342 -22.99 21.69 43.77
N GLU A 343 -23.19 20.76 44.71
CA GLU A 343 -24.31 20.86 45.64
C GLU A 343 -23.69 20.99 47.04
N GLU A 344 -23.53 22.24 47.49
CA GLU A 344 -23.34 22.55 48.90
C GLU A 344 -24.59 22.10 49.66
N GLU A 345 -24.54 20.96 50.35
CA GLU A 345 -25.48 20.66 51.43
C GLU A 345 -25.07 21.53 52.64
N GLU A 346 -25.75 22.68 52.81
CA GLU A 346 -25.71 23.48 54.04
C GLU A 346 -26.28 22.66 55.22
N GLU A 347 -25.50 22.58 56.31
CA GLU A 347 -25.89 22.05 57.64
C GLU A 347 -26.94 22.91 58.36
#